data_AF-A0A084G988-F1
#
_entry.id   AF-A0A084G988-F1
#
_cell.length_a   1.000
_cell.length_b   1.000
_cell.length_c   1.000
_cell.angle_alpha   90.00
_cell.angle_beta   90.00
_cell.angle_gamma   90.00
#
_symmetry.space_group_name_H-M   'P 1'
#
loop_
_entity.id
_entity.type
_entity.pdbx_description
1 polymer ?
#
loop_
_entity_poly.entity_id
_entity_poly.type
_entity_poly.pdbx_seq_one_letter_code
_entity_poly.pdbx_strand_id
1 'polypeptide(L)'
;MHLTISLLVAAGIAFGAPHINPRQANACFVIGNEVLPESVVDSVEAIRGAVTCNTGVQTLSGVPDVTSGGVTFSDVNFANSNLTPLEFALTEFAAATPLADTDLQKFEDTLNVYLATEAGIRSVGGPLTIKVPKFFLEFQVSRIQTAQGNPPTAAGLQVDHLLDKVLKNAGREDQALLDQVRNLATQLS
;
A
#
# COMPACT_ATOMS: atom_id res chain seq x y z
N MET A 1 14.39 16.89 69.92
CA MET A 1 14.48 15.84 68.88
C MET A 1 13.39 16.17 67.86
N HIS A 2 13.73 16.91 66.80
CA HIS A 2 12.76 17.41 65.82
C HIS A 2 12.76 16.48 64.61
N LEU A 3 11.61 15.84 64.34
CA LEU A 3 11.40 14.89 63.26
C LEU A 3 10.89 15.65 62.02
N THR A 4 11.74 15.78 61.00
CA THR A 4 11.39 16.34 59.69
C THR A 4 10.75 15.25 58.83
N ILE A 5 9.49 15.46 58.42
CA ILE A 5 8.77 14.62 57.44
C ILE A 5 9.01 15.21 56.06
N SER A 6 9.77 14.50 55.23
CA SER A 6 9.94 14.82 53.80
C SER A 6 8.80 14.21 52.99
N LEU A 7 7.96 15.06 52.39
CA LEU A 7 6.89 14.67 51.48
C LEU A 7 7.46 14.52 50.06
N LEU A 8 7.58 13.29 49.55
CA LEU A 8 7.96 13.02 48.16
C LEU A 8 6.71 13.11 47.28
N VAL A 9 6.60 14.16 46.45
CA VAL A 9 5.56 14.26 45.41
C VAL A 9 6.05 13.51 44.18
N ALA A 10 5.47 12.35 43.90
CA ALA A 10 5.69 11.62 42.66
C ALA A 10 4.91 12.31 41.53
N ALA A 11 5.61 12.99 40.62
CA ALA A 11 5.04 13.48 39.38
C ALA A 11 4.79 12.30 38.43
N GLY A 12 3.52 11.87 38.32
CA GLY A 12 3.10 10.92 37.30
C GLY A 12 3.18 11.58 35.92
N ILE A 13 4.07 11.08 35.07
CA ILE A 13 4.10 11.44 33.65
C ILE A 13 2.92 10.72 33.00
N ALA A 14 1.83 11.45 32.75
CA ALA A 14 0.75 10.95 31.92
C ALA A 14 1.27 10.82 30.48
N PHE A 15 1.60 9.59 30.08
CA PHE A 15 1.77 9.27 28.66
C PHE A 15 0.40 9.45 28.00
N GLY A 16 0.21 10.58 27.31
CA GLY A 16 -0.96 10.78 26.46
C GLY A 16 -1.05 9.62 25.48
N ALA A 17 -2.20 8.96 25.42
CA ALA A 17 -2.44 7.89 24.45
C ALA A 17 -2.16 8.41 23.03
N PRO A 18 -1.58 7.60 22.13
CA PRO A 18 -1.32 8.01 20.76
C PRO A 18 -2.63 8.50 20.13
N HIS A 19 -2.68 9.79 19.81
CA HIS A 19 -3.82 10.39 19.14
C HIS A 19 -3.79 9.97 17.67
N ILE A 20 -4.75 9.15 17.26
CA ILE A 20 -5.00 8.81 15.85
C ILE A 20 -5.22 10.11 15.07
N ASN A 21 -4.50 10.28 13.95
CA ASN A 21 -4.69 11.43 13.07
C ASN A 21 -6.13 11.44 12.55
N PRO A 22 -6.91 12.52 12.69
CA PRO A 22 -8.30 12.57 12.20
C PRO A 22 -8.42 12.19 10.72
N ARG A 23 -7.37 12.39 9.93
CA ARG A 23 -7.30 12.06 8.51
C ARG A 23 -7.28 10.56 8.20
N GLN A 24 -6.80 9.73 9.11
CA GLN A 24 -6.88 8.26 8.98
C GLN A 24 -8.12 7.67 9.67
N ALA A 25 -8.83 8.49 10.46
CA ALA A 25 -10.03 8.05 11.15
C ALA A 25 -11.20 7.86 10.16
N ASN A 26 -12.04 6.85 10.43
CA ASN A 26 -13.29 6.54 9.73
C ASN A 26 -13.18 5.92 8.32
N ALA A 27 -11.98 5.65 7.80
CA ALA A 27 -11.86 4.79 6.62
C ALA A 27 -12.20 3.33 7.02
N CYS A 28 -13.07 2.67 6.26
CA CYS A 28 -13.60 1.35 6.66
C CYS A 28 -12.53 0.23 6.76
N PHE A 29 -11.37 0.46 6.16
CA PHE A 29 -10.23 -0.46 6.13
C PHE A 29 -9.15 -0.12 7.17
N VAL A 30 -9.24 1.02 7.86
CA VAL A 30 -8.36 1.35 9.00
C VAL A 30 -9.02 0.82 10.28
N ILE A 31 -8.55 -0.33 10.75
CA ILE A 31 -9.22 -1.12 11.79
C ILE A 31 -8.50 -1.17 13.14
N GLY A 32 -7.26 -0.69 13.22
CA GLY A 32 -6.48 -0.62 14.45
C GLY A 32 -6.18 0.82 14.89
N ASN A 33 -5.29 0.94 15.88
CA ASN A 33 -4.99 2.20 16.55
C ASN A 33 -3.54 2.69 16.35
N GLU A 34 -2.74 1.97 15.56
CA GLU A 34 -1.37 2.39 15.26
C GLU A 34 -1.36 3.68 14.43
N VAL A 35 -0.40 4.56 14.73
CA VAL A 35 -0.22 5.80 13.97
C VAL A 35 0.36 5.47 12.60
N LEU A 36 -0.34 5.83 11.53
CA LEU A 36 0.15 5.60 10.17
C LEU A 36 1.19 6.65 9.78
N PRO A 37 2.21 6.29 8.97
CA PRO A 37 3.09 7.26 8.34
C PRO A 37 2.30 8.24 7.47
N GLU A 38 2.76 9.50 7.38
CA GLU A 38 2.06 10.56 6.64
C GLU A 38 1.73 10.18 5.19
N SER A 39 2.67 9.56 4.47
CA SER A 39 2.43 9.10 3.09
C SER A 39 1.29 8.07 2.97
N VAL A 40 1.05 7.28 4.02
CA VAL A 40 -0.07 6.34 4.08
C VAL A 40 -1.36 7.09 4.40
N VAL A 41 -1.33 8.06 5.32
CA VAL A 41 -2.48 8.92 5.63
C VAL A 41 -2.98 9.65 4.38
N ASP A 42 -2.07 10.23 3.59
CA ASP A 42 -2.42 10.91 2.34
C ASP A 42 -3.06 9.94 1.33
N SER A 43 -2.57 8.69 1.28
CA SER A 43 -3.18 7.63 0.46
C SER A 43 -4.58 7.29 0.96
N VAL A 44 -4.80 7.17 2.28
CA VAL A 44 -6.12 6.92 2.87
C VAL A 44 -7.11 8.04 2.49
N GLU A 45 -6.72 9.29 2.65
CA GLU A 45 -7.54 10.45 2.28
C GLU A 45 -7.91 10.43 0.79
N ALA A 46 -6.97 10.09 -0.09
CA ALA A 46 -7.18 10.04 -1.53
C ALA A 46 -8.18 8.94 -1.95
N ILE A 47 -8.13 7.77 -1.31
CA ILE A 47 -8.88 6.59 -1.78
C ILE A 47 -10.16 6.28 -0.99
N ARG A 48 -10.33 6.82 0.22
CA ARG A 48 -11.42 6.39 1.13
C ARG A 48 -12.83 6.51 0.55
N GLY A 49 -13.04 7.43 -0.40
CA GLY A 49 -14.34 7.60 -1.07
C GLY A 49 -14.61 6.58 -2.18
N ALA A 50 -13.55 5.95 -2.70
CA ALA A 50 -13.61 4.97 -3.78
C ALA A 50 -13.55 3.51 -3.29
N VAL A 51 -13.33 3.30 -1.98
CA VAL A 51 -13.15 1.98 -1.39
C VAL A 51 -14.32 1.66 -0.45
N THR A 52 -14.91 0.48 -0.64
CA THR A 52 -15.88 -0.12 0.26
C THR A 52 -15.29 -1.35 0.95
N CYS A 53 -15.86 -1.74 2.09
CA CYS A 53 -15.37 -2.87 2.87
C CYS A 53 -16.47 -3.89 3.14
N ASN A 54 -16.14 -5.16 2.98
CA ASN A 54 -16.93 -6.29 3.46
C ASN A 54 -16.32 -6.79 4.78
N THR A 55 -16.93 -6.40 5.90
CA THR A 55 -16.44 -6.77 7.24
C THR A 55 -16.71 -8.23 7.61
N GLY A 56 -17.52 -8.96 6.83
CA GLY A 56 -17.76 -10.39 7.00
C GLY A 56 -16.64 -11.28 6.46
N VAL A 57 -15.72 -10.72 5.67
CA VAL A 57 -14.57 -11.42 5.09
C VAL A 57 -13.31 -10.68 5.50
N GLN A 58 -12.32 -11.41 6.02
CA GLN A 58 -11.04 -10.85 6.40
C GLN A 58 -9.94 -11.40 5.50
N THR A 59 -8.94 -10.56 5.23
CA THR A 59 -7.81 -10.88 4.35
C THR A 59 -6.51 -10.88 5.16
N LEU A 60 -5.55 -10.04 4.81
CA LEU A 60 -4.26 -9.96 5.49
C LEU A 60 -4.41 -9.23 6.82
N SER A 61 -3.81 -9.78 7.89
CA SER A 61 -3.79 -9.15 9.23
C SER A 61 -5.17 -8.75 9.78
N GLY A 62 -6.24 -9.47 9.41
CA GLY A 62 -7.60 -9.19 9.88
C GLY A 62 -8.27 -7.99 9.20
N VAL A 63 -7.64 -7.38 8.20
CA VAL A 63 -8.23 -6.28 7.42
C VAL A 63 -9.47 -6.78 6.67
N PRO A 64 -10.60 -6.05 6.70
CA PRO A 64 -11.77 -6.38 5.90
C PRO A 64 -11.41 -6.54 4.43
N ASP A 65 -12.15 -7.37 3.71
CA ASP A 65 -11.99 -7.44 2.27
C ASP A 65 -12.50 -6.13 1.65
N VAL A 66 -11.66 -5.50 0.83
CA VAL A 66 -11.91 -4.16 0.29
C VAL A 66 -12.22 -4.23 -1.20
N THR A 67 -13.08 -3.34 -1.68
CA THR A 67 -13.46 -3.27 -3.10
C THR A 67 -13.40 -1.85 -3.61
N SER A 68 -12.82 -1.65 -4.80
CA SER A 68 -12.78 -0.39 -5.54
C SER A 68 -13.05 -0.68 -7.02
N GLY A 69 -13.94 0.09 -7.66
CA GLY A 69 -14.24 -0.08 -9.10
C GLY A 69 -14.68 -1.48 -9.55
N GLY A 70 -15.16 -2.33 -8.64
CA GLY A 70 -15.49 -3.72 -8.91
C GLY A 70 -14.32 -4.72 -8.78
N VAL A 71 -13.12 -4.24 -8.45
CA VAL A 71 -11.98 -5.08 -8.05
C VAL A 71 -12.04 -5.30 -6.54
N THR A 72 -12.05 -6.55 -6.10
CA THR A 72 -12.02 -6.94 -4.68
C THR A 72 -10.63 -7.49 -4.32
N PHE A 73 -10.08 -7.10 -3.16
CA PHE A 73 -8.71 -7.48 -2.79
C PHE A 73 -8.51 -9.00 -2.76
N SER A 74 -9.48 -9.77 -2.24
CA SER A 74 -9.37 -11.23 -2.20
C SER A 74 -9.20 -11.90 -3.57
N ASP A 75 -9.71 -11.29 -4.64
CA ASP A 75 -9.54 -11.77 -6.02
C ASP A 75 -8.13 -11.52 -6.56
N VAL A 76 -7.48 -10.45 -6.09
CA VAL A 76 -6.11 -10.06 -6.47
C VAL A 76 -5.10 -10.23 -5.34
N ASN A 77 -5.39 -11.10 -4.37
CA ASN A 77 -4.54 -11.29 -3.20
C ASN A 77 -3.41 -12.28 -3.50
N PHE A 78 -2.19 -11.76 -3.62
CA PHE A 78 -0.98 -12.58 -3.84
C PHE A 78 -0.81 -13.74 -2.83
N ALA A 79 -1.28 -13.58 -1.59
CA ALA A 79 -1.16 -14.60 -0.56
C ALA A 79 -2.07 -15.82 -0.78
N ASN A 80 -3.05 -15.72 -1.68
CA ASN A 80 -3.88 -16.84 -2.12
C ASN A 80 -3.24 -17.63 -3.28
N SER A 81 -2.11 -17.16 -3.81
CA SER A 81 -1.37 -17.82 -4.89
C SER A 81 -0.20 -18.66 -4.37
N ASN A 82 0.32 -19.56 -5.21
CA ASN A 82 1.57 -20.29 -4.95
C ASN A 82 2.81 -19.56 -5.50
N LEU A 83 2.65 -18.34 -6.02
CA LEU A 83 3.71 -17.55 -6.63
C LEU A 83 4.42 -16.71 -5.58
N THR A 84 5.65 -16.32 -5.86
CA THR A 84 6.29 -15.28 -5.04
C THR A 84 5.58 -13.94 -5.24
N PRO A 85 5.70 -12.97 -4.32
CA PRO A 85 5.04 -11.67 -4.47
C PRO A 85 5.39 -10.95 -5.78
N LEU A 86 6.63 -11.04 -6.27
CA LEU A 86 6.98 -10.43 -7.55
C LEU A 86 6.45 -11.22 -8.75
N GLU A 87 6.55 -12.55 -8.72
CA GLU A 87 6.04 -13.41 -9.79
C GLU A 87 4.52 -13.26 -9.95
N PHE A 88 3.79 -13.19 -8.82
CA PHE A 88 2.38 -12.86 -8.80
C PHE A 88 2.11 -11.52 -9.48
N ALA A 89 2.83 -10.46 -9.10
CA ALA A 89 2.60 -9.13 -9.64
C ALA A 89 2.88 -9.04 -11.14
N LEU A 90 3.95 -9.69 -11.63
CA LEU A 90 4.27 -9.78 -13.05
C LEU A 90 3.19 -10.51 -13.86
N THR A 91 2.55 -11.50 -13.25
CA THR A 91 1.52 -12.33 -13.90
C THR A 91 0.15 -11.64 -13.86
N GLU A 92 -0.29 -11.22 -12.68
CA GLU A 92 -1.63 -10.68 -12.43
C GLU A 92 -1.78 -9.25 -12.98
N PHE A 93 -0.73 -8.44 -12.87
CA PHE A 93 -0.76 -7.02 -13.24
C PHE A 93 -0.02 -6.74 -14.56
N ALA A 94 -0.13 -7.67 -15.50
CA ALA A 94 0.38 -7.49 -16.85
C ALA A 94 -0.45 -6.45 -17.62
N ALA A 95 0.23 -5.43 -18.16
CA ALA A 95 -0.38 -4.40 -19.00
C ALA A 95 -0.57 -4.88 -20.45
N ALA A 96 -1.43 -4.20 -21.21
CA ALA A 96 -1.66 -4.52 -22.62
C ALA A 96 -0.45 -4.21 -23.51
N THR A 97 -0.46 -4.71 -24.74
CA THR A 97 0.48 -4.33 -25.79
C THR A 97 -0.32 -3.94 -27.04
N PRO A 98 -0.26 -2.68 -27.52
CA PRO A 98 0.59 -1.59 -27.04
C PRO A 98 0.20 -1.09 -25.64
N LEU A 99 1.16 -0.52 -24.90
CA LEU A 99 0.97 -0.14 -23.50
C LEU A 99 -0.13 0.92 -23.32
N ALA A 100 -0.25 1.84 -24.29
CA ALA A 100 -1.26 2.90 -24.30
C ALA A 100 -2.71 2.37 -24.30
N ASP A 101 -2.95 1.14 -24.76
CA ASP A 101 -4.28 0.51 -24.80
C ASP A 101 -4.70 -0.09 -23.44
N THR A 102 -3.84 -0.01 -22.43
CA THR A 102 -4.14 -0.56 -21.09
C THR A 102 -5.25 0.25 -20.42
N ASP A 103 -6.20 -0.47 -19.80
CA ASP A 103 -7.23 0.14 -18.96
C ASP A 103 -6.61 0.69 -17.67
N LEU A 104 -6.29 1.99 -17.70
CA LEU A 104 -5.68 2.69 -16.57
C LEU A 104 -6.59 2.64 -15.32
N GLN A 105 -7.90 2.77 -15.49
CA GLN A 105 -8.83 2.80 -14.37
C GLN A 105 -8.82 1.47 -13.62
N LYS A 106 -8.78 0.34 -14.34
CA LYS A 106 -8.64 -0.98 -13.70
C LYS A 106 -7.37 -1.08 -12.86
N PHE A 107 -6.24 -0.55 -13.33
CA PHE A 107 -4.98 -0.54 -12.57
C PHE A 107 -5.05 0.38 -11.34
N GLU A 108 -5.69 1.55 -11.47
CA GLU A 108 -5.90 2.47 -10.34
C GLU A 108 -6.83 1.88 -9.29
N ASP A 109 -7.92 1.21 -9.69
CA ASP A 109 -8.84 0.52 -8.78
C ASP A 109 -8.17 -0.66 -8.06
N THR A 110 -7.32 -1.40 -8.79
CA THR A 110 -6.50 -2.47 -8.22
C THR A 110 -5.46 -1.90 -7.23
N LEU A 111 -4.85 -0.76 -7.55
CA LEU A 111 -3.94 -0.08 -6.63
C LEU A 111 -4.68 0.42 -5.37
N ASN A 112 -5.90 0.93 -5.52
CA ASN A 112 -6.71 1.39 -4.39
C ASN A 112 -6.97 0.28 -3.36
N VAL A 113 -7.32 -0.93 -3.80
CA VAL A 113 -7.51 -2.06 -2.87
C VAL A 113 -6.21 -2.45 -2.17
N TYR A 114 -5.06 -2.37 -2.85
CA TYR A 114 -3.75 -2.61 -2.24
C TYR A 114 -3.34 -1.52 -1.23
N LEU A 115 -3.60 -0.24 -1.53
CA LEU A 115 -3.34 0.88 -0.62
C LEU A 115 -4.24 0.81 0.63
N ALA A 116 -5.52 0.49 0.44
CA ALA A 116 -6.46 0.29 1.53
C ALA A 116 -6.04 -0.87 2.44
N THR A 117 -5.66 -2.01 1.86
CA THR A 117 -5.14 -3.15 2.64
C THR A 117 -3.82 -2.82 3.35
N GLU A 118 -2.89 -2.08 2.72
CA GLU A 118 -1.67 -1.62 3.40
C GLU A 118 -1.99 -0.75 4.62
N ALA A 119 -2.90 0.22 4.47
CA ALA A 119 -3.31 1.09 5.58
C ALA A 119 -3.94 0.29 6.73
N GLY A 120 -4.78 -0.69 6.40
CA GLY A 120 -5.36 -1.61 7.38
C GLY A 120 -4.31 -2.43 8.13
N ILE A 121 -3.39 -3.07 7.40
CA ILE A 121 -2.29 -3.86 7.99
C ILE A 121 -1.47 -2.99 8.95
N ARG A 122 -1.11 -1.78 8.51
CA ARG A 122 -0.31 -0.86 9.33
C ARG A 122 -1.06 -0.40 10.58
N SER A 123 -2.37 -0.17 10.48
CA SER A 123 -3.18 0.29 11.61
C SER A 123 -3.21 -0.72 12.77
N VAL A 124 -2.96 -2.00 12.50
CA VAL A 124 -2.88 -3.08 13.49
C VAL A 124 -1.45 -3.54 13.78
N GLY A 125 -0.43 -2.86 13.25
CA GLY A 125 0.97 -3.24 13.42
C GLY A 125 1.37 -4.54 12.70
N GLY A 126 0.64 -4.92 11.65
CA GLY A 126 0.85 -6.17 10.92
C GLY A 126 2.06 -6.16 9.97
N PRO A 127 2.47 -7.35 9.47
CA PRO A 127 3.61 -7.48 8.56
C PRO A 127 3.32 -6.93 7.16
N LEU A 128 4.28 -6.20 6.58
CA LEU A 128 4.13 -5.49 5.30
C LEU A 128 4.60 -6.31 4.09
N THR A 129 4.17 -7.57 3.98
CA THR A 129 4.48 -8.46 2.85
C THR A 129 3.85 -7.98 1.53
N ILE A 130 2.81 -7.14 1.61
CA ILE A 130 2.09 -6.54 0.49
C ILE A 130 2.91 -5.55 -0.36
N LYS A 131 4.09 -5.12 0.12
CA LYS A 131 4.87 -4.03 -0.49
C LYS A 131 5.26 -4.29 -1.94
N VAL A 132 5.69 -5.50 -2.28
CA VAL A 132 6.20 -5.79 -3.64
C VAL A 132 5.08 -5.66 -4.68
N PRO A 133 3.94 -6.35 -4.58
CA PRO A 133 2.87 -6.19 -5.56
C PRO A 133 2.31 -4.76 -5.59
N LYS A 134 2.25 -4.08 -4.44
CA LYS A 134 1.82 -2.67 -4.38
C LYS A 134 2.75 -1.74 -5.15
N PHE A 135 4.06 -1.80 -4.90
CA PHE A 135 5.02 -0.96 -5.64
C PHE A 135 5.05 -1.33 -7.13
N PHE A 136 4.79 -2.59 -7.48
CA PHE A 136 4.66 -2.99 -8.88
C PHE A 136 3.42 -2.38 -9.54
N LEU A 137 2.27 -2.34 -8.85
CA LEU A 137 1.07 -1.63 -9.33
C LEU A 137 1.33 -0.13 -9.50
N GLU A 138 1.93 0.54 -8.51
CA GLU A 138 2.32 1.95 -8.63
C GLU A 138 3.20 2.16 -9.87
N PHE A 139 4.19 1.27 -10.08
CA PHE A 139 5.08 1.28 -11.25
C PHE A 139 4.32 1.12 -12.57
N GLN A 140 3.39 0.16 -12.66
CA GLN A 140 2.57 -0.05 -13.86
C GLN A 140 1.67 1.15 -14.15
N VAL A 141 0.99 1.70 -13.14
CA VAL A 141 0.16 2.92 -13.28
C VAL A 141 0.99 4.06 -13.86
N SER A 142 2.20 4.29 -13.35
CA SER A 142 3.10 5.33 -13.86
C SER A 142 3.51 5.10 -15.33
N ARG A 143 3.82 3.84 -15.69
CA ARG A 143 4.14 3.45 -17.08
C ARG A 143 2.95 3.68 -18.02
N ILE A 144 1.76 3.24 -17.63
CA ILE A 144 0.53 3.38 -18.43
C ILE A 144 0.19 4.86 -18.62
N GLN A 145 0.21 5.65 -17.54
CA GLN A 145 0.00 7.11 -17.60
C GLN A 145 1.00 7.78 -18.54
N THR A 146 2.28 7.38 -18.49
CA THR A 146 3.32 7.88 -19.39
C THR A 146 3.01 7.53 -20.86
N ALA A 147 2.66 6.28 -21.16
CA ALA A 147 2.33 5.83 -22.51
C ALA A 147 1.06 6.50 -23.07
N GLN A 148 0.11 6.85 -22.20
CA GLN A 148 -1.11 7.58 -22.55
C GLN A 148 -0.91 9.11 -22.61
N GLY A 149 0.33 9.59 -22.47
CA GLY A 149 0.69 11.01 -22.62
C GLY A 149 0.46 11.88 -21.37
N ASN A 150 0.22 11.26 -20.21
CA ASN A 150 -0.05 11.94 -18.94
C ASN A 150 0.95 11.54 -17.82
N PRO A 151 2.27 11.65 -18.04
CA PRO A 151 3.25 11.18 -17.05
C PRO A 151 3.12 11.89 -15.69
N PRO A 152 3.33 11.19 -14.56
CA PRO A 152 3.31 11.81 -13.23
C PRO A 152 4.38 12.90 -13.05
N THR A 153 3.98 14.00 -12.41
CA THR A 153 4.90 15.12 -12.11
C THR A 153 5.61 14.96 -10.77
N ALA A 154 4.99 14.27 -9.80
CA ALA A 154 5.59 14.02 -8.50
C ALA A 154 6.73 13.00 -8.65
N ALA A 155 7.93 13.34 -8.17
CA ALA A 155 9.12 12.49 -8.31
C ALA A 155 8.93 11.08 -7.71
N GLY A 156 8.18 10.97 -6.61
CA GLY A 156 7.86 9.67 -5.98
C GLY A 156 6.95 8.77 -6.80
N LEU A 157 6.33 9.28 -7.87
CA LEU A 157 5.43 8.55 -8.77
C LEU A 157 6.02 8.34 -10.15
N GLN A 158 7.27 8.76 -10.40
CA GLN A 158 7.92 8.54 -11.69
C GLN A 158 8.38 7.09 -11.84
N VAL A 159 8.39 6.60 -13.09
CA VAL A 159 8.71 5.20 -13.44
C VAL A 159 10.02 4.74 -12.81
N ASP A 160 11.10 5.53 -12.92
CA ASP A 160 12.42 5.16 -12.38
C ASP A 160 12.42 5.07 -10.86
N HIS A 161 11.74 5.99 -10.17
CA HIS A 161 11.61 5.93 -8.72
C HIS A 161 10.88 4.66 -8.29
N LEU A 162 9.79 4.33 -8.98
CA LEU A 162 8.96 3.17 -8.65
C LEU A 162 9.65 1.86 -9.01
N LEU A 163 10.43 1.82 -10.10
CA LEU A 163 11.32 0.71 -10.42
C LEU A 163 12.27 0.42 -9.25
N ASP A 164 12.97 1.44 -8.74
CA ASP A 164 13.87 1.29 -7.60
C ASP A 164 13.13 0.77 -6.36
N LYS A 165 11.88 1.20 -6.15
CA LYS A 165 11.03 0.70 -5.05
C LYS A 165 10.69 -0.77 -5.24
N VAL A 166 10.32 -1.22 -6.44
CA VAL A 166 10.07 -2.64 -6.73
C VAL A 166 11.34 -3.44 -6.46
N LEU A 167 12.46 -3.10 -7.10
CA LEU A 167 13.71 -3.85 -6.99
C LEU A 167 14.24 -3.92 -5.56
N LYS A 168 14.14 -2.82 -4.79
CA LYS A 168 14.56 -2.78 -3.39
C LYS A 168 13.75 -3.72 -2.49
N ASN A 169 12.45 -3.83 -2.72
CA ASN A 169 11.59 -4.69 -1.89
C ASN A 169 11.55 -6.14 -2.38
N ALA A 170 11.86 -6.37 -3.65
CA ALA A 170 11.93 -7.68 -4.28
C ALA A 170 13.34 -8.29 -4.27
N GLY A 171 14.32 -7.72 -3.54
CA GLY A 171 15.74 -8.09 -3.67
C GLY A 171 16.12 -9.54 -3.31
N ARG A 172 15.18 -10.39 -2.92
CA ARG A 172 15.39 -11.83 -2.69
C ARG A 172 14.74 -12.72 -3.76
N GLU A 173 14.06 -12.11 -4.72
CA GLU A 173 13.41 -12.79 -5.85
C GLU A 173 14.44 -13.25 -6.88
N ASP A 174 14.00 -14.14 -7.77
CA ASP A 174 14.81 -14.62 -8.87
C ASP A 174 15.29 -13.49 -9.78
N GLN A 175 16.56 -13.55 -10.20
CA GLN A 175 17.17 -12.52 -11.03
C GLN A 175 16.43 -12.31 -12.36
N ALA A 176 15.89 -13.38 -12.96
CA ALA A 176 15.13 -13.27 -14.19
C ALA A 176 13.84 -12.47 -13.99
N LEU A 177 13.18 -12.58 -12.84
CA LEU A 177 12.02 -11.75 -12.50
C LEU A 177 12.43 -10.28 -12.34
N LEU A 178 13.55 -10.01 -11.66
CA LEU A 178 14.07 -8.65 -11.52
C LEU A 178 14.42 -8.03 -12.87
N ASP A 179 15.00 -8.81 -13.78
CA ASP A 179 15.34 -8.36 -15.13
C ASP A 179 14.10 -8.10 -15.98
N GLN A 180 13.03 -8.88 -15.80
CA GLN A 180 11.73 -8.58 -16.43
C GLN A 180 11.20 -7.21 -15.98
N VAL A 181 11.26 -6.87 -14.68
CA VAL A 181 10.85 -5.54 -14.20
C VAL A 181 11.69 -4.42 -14.83
N ARG A 182 13.01 -4.60 -14.93
CA ARG A 182 13.90 -3.63 -15.59
C ARG A 182 13.53 -3.44 -17.06
N ASN A 183 13.24 -4.53 -17.76
CA ASN A 183 12.84 -4.46 -19.17
C ASN A 183 11.53 -3.69 -19.34
N LEU A 184 10.54 -3.91 -18.46
CA LEU A 184 9.28 -3.17 -18.49
C LEU A 184 9.50 -1.66 -18.35
N ALA A 185 10.45 -1.21 -17.53
CA ALA A 185 10.73 0.22 -17.36
C ALA A 185 11.20 0.90 -18.65
N THR A 186 11.75 0.16 -19.60
CA THR A 186 12.17 0.68 -20.91
C THR A 186 11.05 0.74 -21.95
N GLN A 187 9.92 0.10 -21.68
CA GLN A 187 8.76 0.02 -22.56
C GLN A 187 7.71 1.04 -22.10
N LEU A 188 7.76 2.26 -22.65
CA LEU A 188 6.90 3.39 -22.26
C LEU A 188 6.00 3.91 -23.39
N SER A 189 5.90 3.15 -24.49
CA SER A 189 5.11 3.47 -25.69
C SER A 189 4.46 2.21 -26.23
#